data_AF-A0A2A4MZH7-F1
#
_entry.id   AF-A0A2A4MZH7-F1
#
_cell.length_a   1.000
_cell.length_b   1.000
_cell.length_c   1.000
_cell.angle_alpha   90.00
_cell.angle_beta   90.00
_cell.angle_gamma   90.00
#
_symmetry.space_group_name_H-M   'P 1'
#
loop_
_entity.id
_entity.type
_entity.pdbx_description
1 polymer ?
#
loop_
_entity_poly.entity_id
_entity_poly.type
_entity_poly.pdbx_seq_one_letter_code
_entity_poly.pdbx_strand_id
1 'polypeptide(L)' 'MTKNIELWDDEANYHIWGVLTDDNKVELTTNGTVKIKGELQGNKFYLGQQNDSIWGFLNGDKIELWDNHLHHMSGELT' A
#
# COMPACT_ATOMS: atom_id res chain seq x y z
N MET A 1 -1.95 17.66 -1.82
CA MET A 1 -0.80 17.52 -0.92
C MET A 1 -0.50 16.03 -0.74
N THR A 2 0.77 15.62 -0.85
CA THR A 2 1.21 14.25 -0.55
C THR A 2 0.74 13.82 0.85
N LYS A 3 0.15 12.62 0.95
CA LYS A 3 -0.27 11.99 2.20
C LYS A 3 0.69 10.87 2.56
N ASN A 4 0.91 10.63 3.85
CA ASN A 4 1.67 9.48 4.30
C ASN A 4 0.74 8.25 4.37
N ILE A 5 1.31 7.08 4.17
CA ILE A 5 0.63 5.79 4.31
C ILE A 5 1.29 5.05 5.47
N GLU A 6 0.48 4.54 6.38
CA GLU A 6 0.86 3.66 7.49
C GLU A 6 0.04 2.38 7.39
N LEU A 7 0.71 1.22 7.31
CA LEU A 7 0.08 -0.09 7.15
C LEU A 7 0.75 -1.13 8.05
N TRP A 8 -0.04 -2.12 8.46
CA TRP A 8 0.36 -3.26 9.25
C TRP A 8 -0.02 -4.54 8.52
N ASP A 9 0.93 -5.45 8.41
CA ASP A 9 0.69 -6.82 7.96
C ASP A 9 0.12 -7.64 9.12
N ASP A 10 -1.12 -8.08 8.96
CA ASP A 10 -1.88 -8.78 10.00
C ASP A 10 -1.31 -10.16 10.33
N GLU A 11 -0.56 -10.77 9.40
CA GLU A 11 -0.05 -12.14 9.53
C GLU A 11 1.42 -12.18 9.97
N ALA A 12 2.22 -11.22 9.52
CA ALA A 12 3.67 -11.28 9.69
C ALA A 12 4.25 -10.22 10.65
N ASN A 13 3.40 -9.39 11.28
CA ASN A 13 3.82 -8.26 12.15
C ASN A 13 4.80 -7.30 11.45
N TYR A 14 4.70 -7.15 10.13
CA TYR A 14 5.51 -6.19 9.40
C TYR A 14 4.85 -4.82 9.37
N HIS A 15 5.66 -3.81 9.66
CA HIS A 15 5.27 -2.42 9.47
C HIS A 15 5.65 -1.97 8.06
N ILE A 16 4.69 -1.38 7.37
CA ILE A 16 4.83 -0.90 6.00
C ILE A 16 4.42 0.56 6.00
N TRP A 17 5.29 1.42 5.48
CA TRP A 17 5.03 2.85 5.42
C TRP A 17 5.34 3.40 4.03
N GLY A 18 4.70 4.50 3.67
CA GLY A 18 4.81 5.01 2.32
C GLY A 18 4.22 6.39 2.12
N VAL A 19 4.06 6.75 0.85
CA VAL A 19 3.46 8.01 0.43
C VAL A 19 2.48 7.80 -0.71
N LEU A 20 1.36 8.53 -0.64
CA LEU A 20 0.42 8.75 -1.75
C LEU A 20 0.61 10.20 -2.23
N THR A 21 1.10 10.38 -3.44
CA THR A 21 1.31 11.70 -4.04
C THR A 21 0.04 12.23 -4.70
N ASP A 22 0.06 13.53 -5.02
CA ASP A 22 -1.08 14.22 -5.66
C ASP A 22 -1.38 13.76 -7.08
N ASP A 23 -0.39 13.18 -7.76
CA ASP A 23 -0.55 12.54 -9.06
C ASP A 23 -0.95 11.06 -8.94
N ASN A 24 -1.50 10.67 -7.79
CA ASN A 24 -1.96 9.32 -7.46
C ASN A 24 -0.86 8.24 -7.51
N LYS A 25 0.42 8.61 -7.44
CA LYS A 25 1.50 7.63 -7.33
C LYS A 25 1.62 7.18 -5.89
N VAL A 26 1.94 5.91 -5.73
CA VAL A 26 2.10 5.26 -4.44
C VAL A 26 3.49 4.65 -4.37
N GLU A 27 4.20 4.91 -3.28
CA GLU A 27 5.46 4.25 -2.94
C GLU A 27 5.34 3.71 -1.51
N LEU A 28 5.38 2.39 -1.37
CA LEU A 28 5.40 1.68 -0.09
C LEU A 28 6.81 1.14 0.17
N THR A 29 7.24 1.21 1.41
CA THR A 29 8.50 0.66 1.91
C THR A 29 8.18 -0.39 2.96
N THR A 30 8.73 -1.59 2.80
CA THR A 30 8.68 -2.67 3.79
C THR A 30 10.09 -3.07 4.22
N ASN A 31 10.26 -3.37 5.51
CA ASN A 31 11.52 -3.79 6.13
C ASN A 31 12.73 -2.89 5.77
N GLY A 32 12.48 -1.59 5.60
CA GLY A 32 13.49 -0.56 5.33
C GLY A 32 14.25 -0.69 3.99
N THR A 33 13.96 -1.70 3.17
CA THR A 33 14.77 -2.04 1.98
C THR A 33 13.92 -2.23 0.73
N VAL A 34 12.75 -2.84 0.85
CA VAL A 34 11.91 -3.18 -0.30
C VAL A 34 10.98 -2.03 -0.59
N LYS A 35 11.03 -1.54 -1.83
CA LYS A 35 10.17 -0.46 -2.32
C LYS A 35 9.20 -0.98 -3.36
N ILE A 36 7.91 -0.87 -3.07
CA ILE A 36 6.82 -1.27 -3.96
C ILE A 36 6.18 0.01 -4.48
N LYS A 37 6.03 0.11 -5.80
CA LYS A 37 5.48 1.29 -6.46
C LYS A 37 4.25 0.95 -7.25
N GLY A 38 3.37 1.92 -7.40
CA GLY A 38 2.21 1.80 -8.27
C GLY A 38 1.36 3.05 -8.22
N GLU A 39 0.07 2.89 -8.49
CA GLU A 39 -0.86 3.99 -8.62
C GLU A 39 -2.18 3.68 -7.92
N LEU A 40 -2.83 4.74 -7.42
CA LEU A 40 -4.21 4.73 -6.96
C LEU A 40 -5.13 5.14 -8.12
N GLN A 41 -5.94 4.22 -8.62
CA GLN A 41 -6.89 4.49 -9.69
C GLN A 41 -8.30 4.55 -9.13
N GLY A 42 -8.81 5.77 -8.94
CA GLY A 42 -10.05 6.01 -8.23
C GLY A 42 -9.87 5.69 -6.75
N ASN A 43 -10.46 4.59 -6.28
CA ASN A 43 -10.28 4.08 -4.92
C ASN A 43 -9.51 2.76 -4.86
N LYS A 44 -8.88 2.33 -5.96
CA LYS A 44 -8.20 1.02 -6.07
C LYS A 44 -6.70 1.17 -6.15
N PHE A 45 -5.98 0.46 -5.30
CA PHE A 45 -4.53 0.34 -5.37
C PHE A 45 -4.13 -0.76 -6.35
N TYR A 46 -3.17 -0.46 -7.20
CA TYR A 46 -2.47 -1.42 -8.04
C TYR A 46 -0.97 -1.16 -7.94
N LEU A 47 -0.28 -1.98 -7.16
CA LEU A 47 1.12 -1.80 -6.79
C LEU A 47 1.95 -3.04 -7.16
N GLY A 48 3.22 -2.85 -7.48
CA GLY A 48 4.16 -3.94 -7.77
C GLY A 48 4.19 -4.37 -9.25
N GLN A 49 4.96 -5.42 -9.54
CA GLN A 49 5.16 -5.96 -10.89
C GLN A 49 5.09 -7.49 -10.91
N GLN A 50 4.39 -8.04 -11.92
CA GLN A 50 4.21 -9.45 -12.31
C GLN A 50 4.00 -10.50 -11.19
N ASN A 51 5.00 -10.77 -10.35
CA ASN A 51 4.96 -11.86 -9.37
C ASN A 51 4.67 -11.38 -7.95
N ASP A 52 4.91 -10.10 -7.65
CA ASP A 52 4.71 -9.49 -6.33
C ASP A 52 3.79 -8.28 -6.47
N SER A 53 2.56 -8.52 -6.95
CA SER A 53 1.53 -7.49 -7.04
C SER A 53 0.78 -7.37 -5.73
N ILE A 54 0.54 -6.13 -5.32
CA ILE A 54 -0.32 -5.77 -4.21
C ILE A 54 -1.49 -4.99 -4.78
N TRP A 55 -2.69 -5.32 -4.33
CA TRP A 55 -3.92 -4.69 -4.78
C TRP A 55 -4.82 -4.42 -3.58
N GLY A 56 -5.73 -3.46 -3.71
CA GLY A 56 -6.62 -3.15 -2.60
C GLY A 56 -7.40 -1.87 -2.78
N PHE A 57 -7.89 -1.30 -1.68
CA PHE A 57 -8.82 -0.18 -1.70
C PHE A 57 -8.46 0.92 -0.70
N LEU A 58 -8.80 2.15 -1.08
CA LEU A 58 -8.82 3.32 -0.20
C LEU A 58 -10.28 3.71 0.07
N ASN A 59 -10.72 3.62 1.33
CA ASN A 59 -12.06 3.97 1.77
C ASN A 59 -12.02 5.11 2.79
N GLY A 60 -12.12 6.34 2.28
CA GLY A 60 -11.86 7.54 3.09
C GLY A 60 -10.36 7.66 3.34
N ASP A 61 -9.95 7.56 4.60
CA ASP A 61 -8.53 7.48 4.97
C ASP A 61 -8.08 6.05 5.29
N LYS A 62 -8.98 5.05 5.29
CA LYS A 62 -8.62 3.65 5.55
C LYS A 62 -8.11 2.94 4.31
N ILE A 63 -7.05 2.17 4.47
CA ILE A 63 -6.41 1.38 3.41
C ILE A 63 -6.52 -0.11 3.76
N GLU A 64 -6.90 -0.90 2.76
CA GLU A 64 -6.89 -2.37 2.82
C GLU A 64 -6.17 -2.88 1.57
N LEU A 65 -5.14 -3.70 1.73
CA LEU A 65 -4.31 -4.26 0.66
C LEU A 65 -4.14 -5.77 0.84
N TRP A 66 -3.94 -6.46 -0.28
CA TRP A 66 -3.64 -7.88 -0.35
C TRP A 66 -2.49 -8.12 -1.32
N ASP A 67 -1.63 -9.07 -0.99
CA ASP A 67 -0.62 -9.60 -1.92
C ASP A 67 -1.20 -10.75 -2.79
N ASN A 68 -0.35 -11.33 -3.64
CA ASN A 68 -0.73 -12.48 -4.47
C ASN A 68 -0.99 -13.77 -3.68
N HIS A 69 -0.54 -13.85 -2.43
CA HIS A 69 -0.77 -14.97 -1.51
C HIS A 69 -1.99 -14.75 -0.61
N LEU A 70 -2.73 -13.65 -0.80
CA LEU A 70 -3.88 -13.23 -0.01
C LEU A 70 -3.54 -12.79 1.41
N HIS A 71 -2.27 -12.48 1.71
CA HIS A 71 -1.91 -11.85 2.97
C HIS A 71 -2.51 -10.45 3.03
N HIS A 72 -3.21 -10.17 4.12
CA HIS A 72 -3.89 -8.91 4.31
C HIS A 72 -3.01 -7.90 5.04
N MET A 73 -2.98 -6.69 4.50
CA MET A 73 -2.33 -5.53 5.11
C MET A 73 -3.36 -4.41 5.22
N SER A 74 -3.43 -3.78 6.39
CA SER A 74 -4.40 -2.69 6.61
C SER A 74 -3.78 -1.51 7.34
N GLY A 75 -4.40 -0.35 7.19
CA GLY A 75 -3.98 0.85 7.89
C GLY A 75 -4.67 2.10 7.38
N GLU A 76 -3.96 3.22 7.37
CA GLU A 76 -4.56 4.52 7.09
C GLU A 76 -3.63 5.55 6.44
N LEU A 77 -4.25 6.56 5.84
CA LEU A 77 -3.60 7.78 5.39
C LEU A 77 -3.47 8.74 6.58
N THR A 78 -2.25 9.27 6.79
CA THR A 78 -1.94 10.23 7.86
C THR A 78 -1.37 11.53 7.32
#